data_AF-A0AAV1RKZ6-F1
#
_entry.id   AF-A0AAV1RKZ6-F1
#
_cell.length_a   1.000
_cell.length_b   1.000
_cell.length_c   1.000
_cell.angle_alpha   90.00
_cell.angle_beta   90.00
_cell.angle_gamma   90.00
#
_symmetry.space_group_name_H-M   'P 1'
#
loop_
_entity.id
_entity.type
_entity.pdbx_description
1 polymer ?
#
loop_
_entity_poly.entity_id
_entity_poly.type
_entity_poly.pdbx_seq_one_letter_code
_entity_poly.pdbx_strand_id
1 'polypeptide(L)'
;ILSRADDNTVMEAVDPEVSVTCMDLTHVKKSFQLALLCTKRHPSERPTMQDVSRVLVSFLPAPPTKASLLPKPVDYAKFVVNNGQQQPSVIQQQQPLQENNSSDAQWFVRFKEVISKNTL
;
A
#
# COMPACT_ATOMS: atom_id res chain seq x y z
N ILE A 1 16.70 -21.07 26.16
CA ILE A 1 15.52 -20.23 25.84
C ILE A 1 14.73 -20.83 24.67
N LEU A 2 15.33 -21.03 23.48
CA LEU A 2 14.63 -21.61 22.31
C LEU A 2 14.23 -23.10 22.41
N SER A 3 14.81 -23.89 23.32
CA SER A 3 14.55 -25.33 23.43
C SER A 3 13.30 -25.69 24.25
N ARG A 4 12.56 -24.71 24.77
CA ARG A 4 11.38 -24.91 25.65
C ARG A 4 10.13 -24.12 25.23
N ALA A 5 10.08 -23.62 24.00
CA ALA A 5 8.95 -22.83 23.53
C ALA A 5 7.84 -23.73 22.97
N ASP A 6 7.11 -24.43 23.84
CA ASP A 6 5.74 -24.83 23.50
C ASP A 6 4.81 -23.61 23.58
N ASP A 7 3.65 -23.69 22.94
CA ASP A 7 2.71 -22.57 22.80
C ASP A 7 2.22 -21.96 24.13
N ASN A 8 2.40 -22.68 25.24
CA ASN A 8 2.01 -22.22 26.58
C ASN A 8 3.16 -21.50 27.29
N THR A 9 4.40 -22.00 27.16
CA THR A 9 5.59 -21.39 27.79
C THR A 9 5.93 -20.02 27.18
N VAL A 10 5.57 -19.78 25.93
CA VAL A 10 5.84 -18.51 25.23
C VAL A 10 5.14 -17.32 25.90
N MET A 11 3.97 -17.53 26.50
CA MET A 11 3.22 -16.46 27.15
C MET A 11 3.79 -16.08 28.53
N GLU A 12 4.64 -16.93 29.13
CA GLU A 12 5.34 -16.60 30.39
C GLU A 12 6.44 -15.53 30.20
N ALA A 13 6.94 -15.39 28.97
CA ALA A 13 7.94 -14.39 28.61
C ALA A 13 7.32 -13.03 28.24
N VAL A 14 5.99 -12.95 28.20
CA VAL A 14 5.27 -11.70 27.91
C VAL A 14 5.34 -10.82 29.16
N ASP A 15 5.62 -9.53 28.94
CA ASP A 15 5.61 -8.54 30.02
C ASP A 15 4.25 -8.55 30.76
N PRO A 16 4.23 -8.64 32.10
CA PRO A 16 2.99 -8.60 32.88
C PRO A 16 2.06 -7.44 32.52
N GLU A 17 2.59 -6.27 32.16
CA GLU A 17 1.80 -5.10 31.76
C GLU A 17 0.99 -5.34 30.48
N VAL A 18 1.48 -6.17 29.56
CA VAL A 18 0.76 -6.53 28.33
C VAL A 18 -0.48 -7.38 28.65
N SER A 19 -0.42 -8.20 29.70
CA SER A 19 -1.58 -9.01 30.13
C SER A 19 -2.72 -8.17 30.70
N VAL A 20 -2.41 -6.99 31.25
CA VAL A 20 -3.37 -6.05 31.82
C VAL A 20 -3.93 -5.10 30.75
N THR A 21 -3.08 -4.65 29.83
CA THR A 21 -3.42 -3.59 28.87
C THR A 21 -4.04 -4.10 27.57
N CYS A 22 -3.73 -5.33 27.15
CA CYS A 22 -4.19 -5.85 25.86
C CYS A 22 -5.49 -6.65 26.01
N MET A 23 -6.53 -6.25 25.28
CA MET A 23 -7.82 -6.96 25.27
C MET A 23 -7.77 -8.31 24.55
N ASP A 24 -6.82 -8.51 23.63
CA ASP A 24 -6.70 -9.75 22.87
C ASP A 24 -5.27 -10.31 22.86
N LEU A 25 -5.04 -11.23 23.80
CA LEU A 25 -3.79 -11.98 23.90
C LEU A 25 -3.54 -12.92 22.71
N THR A 26 -4.53 -13.16 21.86
CA THR A 26 -4.36 -13.98 20.65
C THR A 26 -3.39 -13.33 19.67
N HIS A 27 -3.49 -12.02 19.47
CA HIS A 27 -2.56 -11.28 18.60
C HIS A 27 -1.16 -11.25 19.19
N VAL A 28 -1.04 -11.13 20.51
CA VAL A 28 0.24 -11.21 21.23
C VAL A 28 0.87 -12.59 21.02
N LYS A 29 0.12 -13.66 21.26
CA LYS A 29 0.59 -15.04 21.06
C LYS A 29 1.05 -15.30 19.62
N LYS A 30 0.24 -14.92 18.63
CA LYS A 30 0.58 -15.06 17.20
C LYS A 30 1.82 -14.26 16.81
N SER A 31 1.99 -13.06 17.36
CA SER A 31 3.17 -12.21 17.12
C SER A 31 4.43 -12.84 17.70
N PHE A 32 4.35 -13.39 18.91
CA PHE A 32 5.46 -14.14 19.51
C PHE A 32 5.81 -15.40 18.70
N GLN A 33 4.81 -16.17 18.26
CA GLN A 33 5.04 -17.32 17.39
C GLN A 33 5.75 -16.92 16.09
N LEU A 34 5.35 -15.81 15.46
CA LEU A 34 6.02 -15.27 14.28
C LEU A 34 7.47 -14.86 14.59
N ALA A 35 7.72 -14.18 15.71
CA ALA A 35 9.07 -13.81 16.14
C ALA A 35 9.98 -15.03 16.36
N LEU A 36 9.45 -16.12 16.91
CA LEU A 36 10.18 -17.38 17.08
C LEU A 36 10.54 -18.02 15.74
N LEU A 37 9.66 -17.96 14.74
CA LEU A 37 9.97 -18.39 13.37
C LEU A 37 11.08 -17.52 12.74
N CYS A 38 11.03 -16.21 12.95
CA CYS A 38 12.05 -15.28 12.44
C CYS A 38 13.43 -15.46 13.09
N THR A 39 13.49 -15.99 14.31
CA THR A 39 14.72 -16.16 15.10
C THR A 39 15.27 -17.59 15.10
N LYS A 40 14.78 -18.46 14.20
CA LYS A 40 15.32 -19.82 14.03
C LYS A 40 16.82 -19.81 13.77
N ARG A 41 17.51 -20.81 14.32
CA ARG A 41 18.98 -20.95 14.19
C ARG A 41 19.40 -21.04 12.72
N HIS A 42 18.68 -21.84 11.93
CA HIS A 42 18.98 -22.06 10.52
C HIS A 42 18.25 -21.03 9.64
N PRO A 43 18.96 -20.30 8.75
CA PRO A 43 18.33 -19.32 7.86
C PRO A 43 17.26 -19.90 6.94
N SER A 44 17.42 -21.15 6.51
CA SER A 44 16.48 -21.86 5.65
C SER A 44 15.13 -22.18 6.32
N GLU A 45 15.07 -22.15 7.65
CA GLU A 45 13.84 -22.34 8.42
C GLU A 45 13.11 -21.03 8.71
N ARG A 46 13.73 -19.89 8.41
CA ARG A 46 13.12 -18.58 8.64
C ARG A 46 12.16 -18.25 7.50
N PRO A 47 11.01 -17.64 7.80
CA PRO A 47 10.11 -17.15 6.76
C PRO A 47 10.79 -16.06 5.93
N THR A 48 10.38 -15.92 4.66
CA THR A 48 10.82 -14.77 3.86
C THR A 48 10.20 -13.50 4.43
N MET A 49 10.84 -12.34 4.23
CA MET A 49 10.25 -11.08 4.71
C MET A 49 8.91 -10.76 4.03
N GLN A 50 8.67 -11.30 2.83
CA GLN A 50 7.38 -11.23 2.16
C GLN A 50 6.29 -12.01 2.90
N ASP A 51 6.63 -13.17 3.47
CA ASP A 51 5.70 -13.96 4.29
C ASP A 51 5.40 -13.23 5.61
N VAL A 52 6.44 -12.71 6.26
CA VAL A 52 6.30 -11.98 7.53
C VAL A 52 5.40 -10.75 7.34
N SER A 53 5.57 -9.97 6.26
CA SER A 53 4.72 -8.81 6.01
C SER A 53 3.25 -9.20 5.79
N ARG A 54 2.99 -10.28 5.05
CA ARG A 54 1.62 -10.81 4.87
C ARG A 54 0.96 -11.19 6.19
N VAL A 55 1.69 -11.89 7.06
CA VAL A 55 1.18 -12.30 8.37
C VAL A 55 0.91 -11.07 9.24
N LEU A 56 1.81 -10.10 9.28
CA LEU A 56 1.61 -8.87 10.05
C LEU A 56 0.39 -8.07 9.57
N VAL A 57 0.17 -7.99 8.25
CA VAL A 57 -1.04 -7.34 7.71
C VAL A 57 -2.32 -8.08 8.13
N SER A 58 -2.28 -9.41 8.27
CA SER A 58 -3.43 -10.20 8.72
C SER A 58 -3.84 -9.95 10.18
N PHE A 59 -2.98 -9.30 10.98
CA PHE A 59 -3.29 -8.90 12.35
C PHE A 59 -4.04 -7.57 12.41
N LEU A 60 -4.08 -6.82 11.31
CA LEU A 60 -4.82 -5.58 11.25
C LEU A 60 -6.32 -5.86 11.04
N PRO A 61 -7.21 -5.07 11.65
CA PRO A 61 -8.63 -5.15 11.33
C PRO A 61 -8.85 -4.92 9.84
N ALA A 62 -9.84 -5.61 9.27
CA ALA A 62 -10.20 -5.42 7.88
C ALA A 62 -10.40 -3.92 7.60
N PRO A 63 -9.81 -3.37 6.52
CA PRO A 63 -9.99 -1.97 6.20
C PRO A 63 -11.50 -1.69 6.11
N PRO A 64 -11.97 -0.54 6.62
CA PRO A 64 -13.37 -0.20 6.51
C PRO A 64 -13.72 -0.26 5.03
N THR A 65 -14.73 -1.06 4.69
CA THR A 65 -15.24 -1.20 3.33
C THR A 65 -15.73 0.18 2.89
N LYS A 66 -14.85 0.99 2.33
CA LYS A 66 -15.27 2.14 1.55
C LYS A 66 -16.04 1.50 0.41
N ALA A 67 -17.36 1.72 0.39
CA ALA A 67 -18.18 1.36 -0.75
C ALA A 67 -17.41 1.82 -1.99
N SER A 68 -16.94 0.85 -2.78
CA SER A 68 -16.20 1.13 -3.99
C SER A 68 -17.11 1.99 -4.83
N LEU A 69 -16.83 3.30 -4.88
CA LEU A 69 -17.39 4.16 -5.90
C LEU A 69 -16.76 3.62 -7.18
N LEU A 70 -17.48 2.69 -7.82
CA LEU A 70 -17.20 2.20 -9.16
C LEU A 70 -16.68 3.39 -9.97
N PRO A 71 -15.43 3.35 -10.48
CA PRO A 71 -14.93 4.42 -11.32
C PRO A 71 -15.94 4.57 -12.45
N LYS A 72 -16.68 5.69 -12.46
CA LYS A 72 -17.57 5.99 -13.58
C LYS A 72 -16.69 5.93 -14.82
N PRO A 73 -17.10 5.22 -15.88
CA PRO A 73 -16.36 5.19 -17.13
C PRO A 73 -16.06 6.64 -17.53
N VAL A 74 -14.78 7.00 -17.53
CA VAL A 74 -14.36 8.31 -18.04
C VAL A 74 -14.56 8.20 -19.54
N ASP A 75 -15.60 8.87 -20.04
CA ASP A 75 -15.79 8.99 -21.48
C ASP A 75 -14.65 9.86 -22.02
N TYR A 76 -13.63 9.21 -22.58
CA TYR A 76 -12.47 9.89 -23.17
C TYR A 76 -12.83 10.63 -24.47
N ALA A 77 -14.03 10.42 -25.06
CA ALA A 77 -14.45 11.10 -26.29
C ALA A 77 -14.60 12.63 -26.11
N LYS A 78 -14.87 13.10 -24.89
CA LYS A 78 -14.92 14.52 -24.56
C LYS A 78 -13.57 15.24 -24.64
N PHE A 79 -12.45 14.48 -24.67
CA PHE A 79 -11.09 15.03 -24.71
C PHE A 79 -10.43 14.90 -26.09
N VAL A 80 -11.06 14.21 -27.06
CA VAL A 80 -10.47 13.99 -28.40
C VAL A 80 -11.01 14.95 -29.47
N VAL A 81 -11.91 15.88 -29.13
CA VAL A 81 -12.45 16.86 -30.09
C VAL A 81 -11.85 18.24 -29.84
N ASN A 82 -10.56 18.43 -30.12
CA ASN A 82 -10.04 19.78 -30.39
C ASN A 82 -8.75 19.84 -31.23
N ASN A 83 -8.63 19.04 -32.30
CA ASN A 83 -7.55 19.22 -33.30
C ASN A 83 -8.07 19.54 -34.71
N GLY A 84 -9.25 20.16 -34.83
CA GLY A 84 -9.64 20.74 -36.10
C GLY A 84 -11.10 21.18 -36.16
N GLN A 85 -11.37 22.46 -35.95
CA GLN A 85 -11.82 23.35 -37.02
C GLN A 85 -12.07 24.76 -36.46
N GLN A 86 -11.92 25.71 -37.36
CA GLN A 86 -11.93 27.15 -37.14
C GLN A 86 -13.26 27.64 -36.52
N GLN A 87 -13.15 28.67 -35.66
CA GLN A 87 -14.18 29.55 -35.06
C GLN A 87 -15.28 30.02 -36.03
N PRO A 88 -16.42 30.66 -35.61
CA PRO A 88 -16.65 31.52 -34.41
C PRO A 88 -17.99 31.19 -33.67
N SER A 89 -18.40 31.67 -32.48
CA SER A 89 -18.62 33.05 -32.02
C SER A 89 -19.29 32.99 -30.62
N VAL A 90 -18.90 33.88 -29.68
CA VAL A 90 -19.67 34.59 -28.61
C VAL A 90 -20.73 33.78 -27.78
N ILE A 91 -20.79 33.72 -26.44
CA ILE A 91 -21.00 34.75 -25.39
C ILE A 91 -20.81 34.01 -24.02
N GLN A 92 -19.76 34.30 -23.24
CA GLN A 92 -19.77 35.10 -21.99
C GLN A 92 -20.48 34.48 -20.76
N GLN A 93 -19.71 33.92 -19.81
CA GLN A 93 -19.63 34.47 -18.44
C GLN A 93 -18.54 33.81 -17.55
N GLN A 94 -17.48 34.60 -17.30
CA GLN A 94 -16.76 34.83 -16.04
C GLN A 94 -15.87 33.72 -15.39
N GLN A 95 -14.59 34.08 -15.27
CA GLN A 95 -13.38 33.54 -14.59
C GLN A 95 -13.53 33.16 -13.09
N PRO A 96 -12.47 32.70 -12.37
CA PRO A 96 -11.28 31.89 -12.73
C PRO A 96 -11.01 30.73 -11.73
N LEU A 97 -10.31 29.66 -12.13
CA LEU A 97 -9.43 28.97 -11.17
C LEU A 97 -8.20 28.37 -11.86
N GLN A 98 -7.10 29.07 -11.63
CA GLN A 98 -5.73 28.63 -11.80
C GLN A 98 -5.47 27.43 -10.89
N GLU A 99 -5.25 26.24 -11.45
CA GLU A 99 -4.62 25.12 -10.74
C GLU A 99 -3.46 24.59 -11.60
N ASN A 100 -2.34 25.26 -11.36
CA ASN A 100 -0.97 24.79 -11.46
C ASN A 100 -0.83 23.31 -11.02
N ASN A 101 -0.69 22.35 -11.94
CA ASN A 101 -0.14 21.01 -11.66
C ASN A 101 0.07 20.18 -12.96
N SER A 102 1.05 20.57 -13.79
CA SER A 102 1.56 19.70 -14.88
C SER A 102 2.97 19.19 -14.57
N SER A 103 3.18 18.78 -13.31
CA SER A 103 4.43 18.12 -12.90
C SER A 103 4.54 16.69 -13.43
N ASP A 104 3.40 16.02 -13.62
CA ASP A 104 3.37 14.59 -13.94
C ASP A 104 3.59 14.32 -15.45
N ALA A 105 3.05 15.19 -16.32
CA ALA A 105 3.23 15.06 -17.76
C ALA A 105 4.70 15.18 -18.22
N GLN A 106 5.50 15.98 -17.48
CA GLN A 106 6.93 16.16 -17.77
C GLN A 106 7.75 14.91 -17.44
N TRP A 107 7.34 14.14 -16.43
CA TRP A 107 8.01 12.91 -16.03
C TRP A 107 7.97 11.85 -17.14
N PHE A 108 6.82 11.68 -17.80
CA PHE A 108 6.66 10.70 -18.89
C PHE A 108 7.55 11.02 -20.10
N VAL A 109 7.72 12.29 -20.44
CA VAL A 109 8.59 12.72 -21.54
C VAL A 109 10.06 12.42 -21.20
N ARG A 110 10.49 12.76 -19.98
CA ARG A 110 11.86 12.48 -19.50
C ARG A 110 12.15 10.99 -19.44
N PHE A 111 11.22 10.19 -18.92
CA PHE A 111 11.38 8.74 -18.83
C PHE A 111 11.56 8.13 -20.23
N LYS A 112 10.69 8.50 -21.19
CA LYS A 112 10.80 8.03 -22.58
C LYS A 112 12.14 8.38 -23.21
N GLU A 113 12.66 9.57 -22.95
CA GLU A 113 13.96 10.03 -23.48
C GLU A 113 15.14 9.20 -22.94
N VAL A 114 15.11 8.84 -21.65
CA VAL A 114 16.17 8.02 -21.02
C VAL A 114 16.19 6.61 -21.59
N ILE A 115 15.03 5.98 -21.76
CA ILE A 115 14.93 4.62 -22.33
C ILE A 115 15.40 4.62 -23.80
N SER A 116 15.05 5.66 -24.56
CA SER A 116 15.44 5.80 -25.96
C SER A 116 16.96 5.85 -26.18
N LYS A 117 17.73 6.34 -25.20
CA LYS A 117 19.18 6.51 -25.31
C LYS A 117 19.99 5.30 -24.81
N ASN A 118 19.34 4.30 -24.24
CA ASN A 118 19.99 3.13 -23.63
C ASN A 118 19.67 1.81 -24.37
N THR A 119 19.30 1.89 -25.64
CA THR A 119 19.22 0.70 -26.51
C THR A 119 20.64 0.34 -26.95
N LEU A 120 21.21 -0.72 -26.34
CA LEU A 120 22.38 -1.43 -26.85
C LEU A 120 21.97 -2.34 -28.02
#